data_AF-A0A929WB30-F1
#
_entry.id   AF-A0A929WB30-F1
#
_cell.length_a   1.000
_cell.length_b   1.000
_cell.length_c   1.000
_cell.angle_alpha   90.00
_cell.angle_beta   90.00
_cell.angle_gamma   90.00
#
_symmetry.space_group_name_H-M   'P 1'
#
loop_
_entity.id
_entity.type
_entity.pdbx_description
1 polymer ?
#
loop_
_entity_poly.entity_id
_entity_poly.type
_entity_poly.pdbx_seq_one_letter_code
_entity_poly.pdbx_strand_id
1 'polypeptide(L)'
;MKQLYKLFACTLFAAGACVGAAAQQLPFNESDTYFVKVGNPADGKNGYIHYNPEGNYFDLVTSKWEADPVHFHIAGNEFQLVNIGDGRVTLGVDNSDNGTRPGAVEGNGMQFTLEKKGEALNFRSTVGAKGYLNNYAEEGKLAFWQANGPGSTVVVEKADYQTLYNEAKAQFKRYAENNHLFGTTVGTYSLPGNLQAAMNAYNNPPTQPQKYQEEFNKLRVALRQIHLNMPQAGEFFRIRSTAAGQRFLSIAPGTNGILKVVPTADEQTLFYYDGERLTAYATGQGLANEANNVKPAALGDAVNRASFAEGRGDGTYLVTTGDRTLLFRGNEEVTRSGMNMPKSWPAQYLDLVPVDEISLHIGETGYATFFAHQAMKLNDSSVKIYVAERNGTNSLQLTELTKGIIPAATAVILQSDGAKTLTLSRTDEKGDTEKTAHNVLKGYGYSQRATAGKAVYALALNPENNKVEFGKLDDGVVLPAFKACIEQDPAAGNAAPLFIALPTAVQQAKRSTAAPATYDLSGRRVQQTAKGQLYVRNGQKFVQQ
;
A
#
# COMPACT_ATOMS: atom_id res chain seq x y z
N MET A 1 39.46 44.14 5.96
CA MET A 1 40.67 44.75 6.53
C MET A 1 41.14 43.92 7.72
N LYS A 2 42.32 43.30 7.56
CA LYS A 2 43.31 42.77 8.53
C LYS A 2 42.88 42.48 9.99
N GLN A 3 43.06 41.22 10.43
CA GLN A 3 43.86 40.75 11.59
C GLN A 3 43.80 39.20 11.61
N LEU A 4 44.63 38.42 10.91
CA LEU A 4 46.01 37.96 11.20
C LEU A 4 46.40 37.60 12.67
N TYR A 5 46.53 36.29 12.90
CA TYR A 5 47.58 35.54 13.63
C TYR A 5 47.91 35.83 15.11
N LYS A 6 47.66 34.82 15.97
CA LYS A 6 48.52 34.36 17.09
C LYS A 6 48.34 32.83 17.19
N LEU A 7 49.25 31.98 16.70
CA LEU A 7 50.51 31.54 17.33
C LEU A 7 50.36 31.28 18.84
N PHE A 8 50.10 30.02 19.20
CA PHE A 8 50.46 29.48 20.52
C PHE A 8 51.73 28.63 20.35
N ALA A 9 52.83 29.20 20.83
CA ALA A 9 54.12 28.54 20.94
C ALA A 9 54.26 27.92 22.34
N CYS A 10 54.61 26.63 22.34
CA CYS A 10 55.53 25.93 23.24
C CYS A 10 56.25 26.74 24.32
N THR A 11 56.12 26.27 25.58
CA THR A 11 57.15 26.05 26.63
C THR A 11 56.36 25.60 27.88
N LEU A 12 56.69 24.60 28.70
CA LEU A 12 57.96 24.10 29.19
C LEU A 12 57.66 22.77 29.94
N PHE A 13 58.35 21.66 29.66
CA PHE A 13 58.73 20.67 30.69
C PHE A 13 59.97 19.92 30.20
N ALA A 14 61.03 20.02 31.00
CA ALA A 14 62.33 19.42 30.74
C ALA A 14 62.47 18.07 31.46
N ALA A 15 63.16 17.17 30.76
CA ALA A 15 63.98 16.05 31.23
C ALA A 15 63.28 14.85 31.90
N GLY A 16 63.11 13.78 31.10
CA GLY A 16 62.89 12.42 31.58
C GLY A 16 62.30 11.47 30.54
N ALA A 17 63.10 11.05 29.56
CA ALA A 17 62.91 9.86 28.69
C ALA A 17 61.51 9.59 28.07
N CYS A 18 61.27 10.10 26.85
CA CYS A 18 60.75 9.33 25.72
C CYS A 18 60.73 10.20 24.45
N VAL A 19 61.38 9.73 23.39
CA VAL A 19 61.49 10.45 22.11
C VAL A 19 60.28 10.12 21.24
N GLY A 20 59.45 11.13 20.98
CA GLY A 20 58.81 11.36 19.68
C GLY A 20 57.56 10.56 19.32
N ALA A 21 56.40 10.97 19.84
CA ALA A 21 55.16 10.94 19.07
C ALA A 21 54.66 12.39 18.95
N ALA A 22 54.86 13.01 17.79
CA ALA A 22 54.23 14.29 17.51
C ALA A 22 52.71 14.11 17.64
N ALA A 23 52.05 14.96 18.41
CA ALA A 23 50.59 14.99 18.47
C ALA A 23 50.06 15.11 17.03
N GLN A 24 49.41 14.06 16.54
CA GLN A 24 48.94 14.02 15.17
C GLN A 24 47.81 15.04 15.04
N GLN A 25 48.05 16.13 14.31
CA GLN A 25 47.04 17.16 14.12
C GLN A 25 45.83 16.57 13.37
N LEU A 26 44.69 16.51 14.04
CA LEU A 26 43.44 16.03 13.44
C LEU A 26 42.95 17.04 12.38
N PRO A 27 42.40 16.58 11.24
CA PRO A 27 41.94 17.45 10.15
C PRO A 27 40.54 18.06 10.41
N PHE A 28 40.03 17.96 11.63
CA PHE A 28 38.70 18.39 12.05
C PHE A 28 38.73 19.00 13.46
N ASN A 29 37.70 19.78 13.80
CA ASN A 29 37.55 20.48 15.08
C ASN A 29 36.21 20.09 15.74
N GLU A 30 36.15 20.12 17.08
CA GLU A 30 34.92 19.80 17.82
C GLU A 30 33.76 20.78 17.56
N SER A 31 34.09 22.05 17.32
CA SER A 31 33.10 23.11 17.09
C SER A 31 32.44 23.04 15.71
N ASP A 32 32.99 22.22 14.82
CA ASP A 32 32.54 22.11 13.44
C ASP A 32 31.75 20.82 13.25
N THR A 33 30.95 20.80 12.19
CA THR A 33 30.13 19.67 11.81
C THR A 33 30.60 19.10 10.48
N TYR A 34 30.53 17.78 10.32
CA TYR A 34 31.05 17.08 9.16
C TYR A 34 30.10 16.01 8.63
N PHE A 35 30.18 15.74 7.34
CA PHE A 35 29.74 14.50 6.75
C PHE A 35 30.93 13.55 6.64
N VAL A 36 30.73 12.30 7.02
CA VAL A 36 31.78 11.26 6.99
C VAL A 36 31.38 10.22 5.98
N LYS A 37 32.21 10.04 4.95
CA LYS A 37 32.10 8.95 3.98
C LYS A 37 33.03 7.82 4.37
N VAL A 38 32.57 6.59 4.23
CA VAL A 38 33.37 5.38 4.44
C VAL A 38 33.29 4.52 3.18
N GLY A 39 34.43 4.00 2.72
CA GLY A 39 34.53 3.15 1.54
C GLY A 39 35.60 3.62 0.57
N ASN A 40 35.74 2.91 -0.56
CA ASN A 40 36.79 3.20 -1.53
C ASN A 40 36.41 4.40 -2.41
N PRO A 41 37.15 5.53 -2.37
CA PRO A 41 36.86 6.67 -3.22
C PRO A 41 37.19 6.42 -4.70
N ALA A 42 38.14 5.51 -4.98
CA ALA A 42 38.67 5.30 -6.33
C ALA A 42 37.73 4.54 -7.28
N ASP A 43 36.82 3.73 -6.74
CA ASP A 43 35.82 2.97 -7.50
C ASP A 43 34.39 3.48 -7.28
N GLY A 44 34.23 4.57 -6.51
CA GLY A 44 32.94 5.17 -6.18
C GLY A 44 32.11 4.43 -5.13
N LYS A 45 32.63 3.36 -4.53
CA LYS A 45 31.91 2.52 -3.54
C LYS A 45 32.07 3.06 -2.12
N ASN A 46 31.67 4.31 -1.93
CA ASN A 46 31.59 4.95 -0.62
C ASN A 46 30.14 5.28 -0.23
N GLY A 47 29.89 5.39 1.07
CA GLY A 47 28.61 5.86 1.60
C GLY A 47 28.83 6.77 2.80
N TYR A 48 27.85 7.64 3.06
CA TYR A 48 27.84 8.56 4.19
C TYR A 48 27.25 7.89 5.43
N ILE A 49 27.78 8.21 6.61
CA ILE A 49 27.22 7.74 7.87
C ILE A 49 25.79 8.28 8.06
N HIS A 50 24.87 7.39 8.45
CA HIS A 50 23.49 7.68 8.82
C HIS A 50 23.13 6.91 10.10
N TYR A 51 22.35 7.52 10.99
CA TYR A 51 21.81 6.87 12.17
C TYR A 51 20.36 6.46 11.93
N ASN A 52 20.08 5.16 12.09
CA ASN A 52 18.74 4.60 12.03
C ASN A 52 18.15 4.49 13.44
N PRO A 53 17.15 5.32 13.80
CA PRO A 53 16.56 5.32 15.13
C PRO A 53 15.61 4.13 15.37
N GLU A 54 15.00 3.54 14.34
CA GLU A 54 14.08 2.41 14.48
C GLU A 54 14.82 1.13 14.90
N GLY A 55 16.03 0.93 14.37
CA GLY A 55 16.89 -0.20 14.69
C GLY A 55 18.00 0.11 15.71
N ASN A 56 18.12 1.36 16.14
CA ASN A 56 19.18 1.87 17.02
C ASN A 56 20.61 1.49 16.55
N TYR A 57 20.92 1.72 15.27
CA TYR A 57 22.22 1.42 14.67
C TYR A 57 22.67 2.48 13.66
N PHE A 58 23.96 2.49 13.33
CA PHE A 58 24.53 3.29 12.25
C PHE A 58 24.69 2.47 10.96
N ASP A 59 24.47 3.12 9.82
CA ASP A 59 24.60 2.54 8.48
C ASP A 59 25.21 3.52 7.47
N LEU A 60 25.32 3.09 6.20
CA LEU A 60 25.76 3.96 5.10
C LEU A 60 24.63 4.27 4.11
N VAL A 61 24.54 5.53 3.72
CA VAL A 61 23.63 6.02 2.67
C VAL A 61 24.41 6.64 1.52
N THR A 62 23.88 6.59 0.30
CA THR A 62 24.61 7.03 -0.91
C THR A 62 24.57 8.54 -1.13
N SER A 63 23.67 9.24 -0.41
CA SER A 63 23.38 10.65 -0.60
C SER A 63 23.64 11.46 0.67
N LYS A 64 24.28 12.63 0.52
CA LYS A 64 24.46 13.60 1.61
C LYS A 64 23.13 14.09 2.23
N TRP A 65 22.02 13.91 1.51
CA TRP A 65 20.68 14.29 1.95
C TRP A 65 20.11 13.34 3.00
N GLU A 66 20.42 12.06 2.85
CA GLU A 66 20.05 11.00 3.78
C GLU A 66 21.06 10.88 4.93
N ALA A 67 22.29 11.36 4.71
CA ALA A 67 23.37 11.34 5.70
C ALA A 67 23.06 12.17 6.94
N ASP A 68 23.58 11.74 8.09
CA ASP A 68 23.55 12.56 9.30
C ASP A 68 24.87 13.27 9.51
N PRO A 69 24.84 14.58 9.72
CA PRO A 69 26.04 15.30 10.06
C PRO A 69 26.50 14.90 11.48
N VAL A 70 27.81 14.82 11.67
CA VAL A 70 28.44 14.40 12.93
C VAL A 70 29.34 15.50 13.49
N HIS A 71 29.42 15.56 14.81
CA HIS A 71 30.50 16.25 15.52
C HIS A 71 31.56 15.23 15.93
N PHE A 72 32.79 15.71 16.06
CA PHE A 72 33.88 14.96 16.67
C PHE A 72 34.05 15.45 18.10
N HIS A 73 33.98 14.55 19.08
CA HIS A 73 34.44 14.85 20.43
C HIS A 73 35.87 14.33 20.58
N ILE A 74 36.81 15.18 20.96
CA ILE A 74 38.25 14.92 20.97
C ILE A 74 38.73 14.82 22.42
N ALA A 75 39.38 13.69 22.74
CA ALA A 75 40.00 13.44 24.03
C ALA A 75 41.46 12.98 23.81
N GLY A 76 42.40 13.93 23.88
CA GLY A 76 43.81 13.64 23.57
C GLY A 76 44.03 13.29 22.10
N ASN A 77 44.53 12.09 21.82
CA ASN A 77 44.74 11.57 20.45
C ASN A 77 43.55 10.75 19.93
N GLU A 78 42.50 10.60 20.73
CA GLU A 78 41.30 9.83 20.42
C GLU A 78 40.12 10.74 20.18
N PHE A 79 39.13 10.24 19.43
CA PHE A 79 37.88 10.96 19.21
C PHE A 79 36.67 10.03 19.11
N GLN A 80 35.48 10.57 19.35
CA GLN A 80 34.19 9.91 19.16
C GLN A 80 33.40 10.58 18.04
N LEU A 81 32.57 9.80 17.36
CA LEU A 81 31.59 10.27 16.38
C LEU A 81 30.24 10.48 17.10
N VAL A 82 29.79 11.73 17.15
CA VAL A 82 28.54 12.13 17.83
C VAL A 82 27.51 12.56 16.79
N ASN A 83 26.32 11.96 16.81
CA ASN A 83 25.24 12.30 15.88
C ASN A 83 24.53 13.60 16.28
N ILE A 84 24.26 14.47 15.29
CA ILE A 84 23.65 15.80 15.51
C ILE A 84 22.12 15.78 15.46
N GLY A 85 21.50 14.78 14.81
CA GLY A 85 20.05 14.67 14.66
C GLY A 85 19.31 14.63 16.01
N ASP A 86 19.74 13.73 16.88
CA ASP A 86 19.12 13.53 18.21
C ASP A 86 19.95 14.17 19.33
N GLY A 87 21.14 14.67 18.98
CA GLY A 87 22.04 15.44 19.82
C GLY A 87 22.66 14.69 21.01
N ARG A 88 22.50 13.36 21.12
CA ARG A 88 22.91 12.60 22.33
C ARG A 88 23.48 11.20 22.11
N VAL A 89 23.43 10.67 20.89
CA VAL A 89 23.91 9.31 20.61
C VAL A 89 25.26 9.31 19.89
N THR A 90 26.13 8.41 20.31
CA THR A 90 27.46 8.19 19.76
C THR A 90 27.53 6.80 19.13
N LEU A 91 28.46 6.62 18.20
CA LEU A 91 28.68 5.31 17.57
C LEU A 91 29.16 4.31 18.64
N GLY A 92 28.34 3.29 18.90
CA GLY A 92 28.46 2.38 20.04
C GLY A 92 29.17 1.07 19.74
N VAL A 93 29.53 0.38 20.82
CA VAL A 93 30.22 -0.93 20.81
C VAL A 93 29.24 -2.11 20.67
N ASP A 94 27.96 -1.91 20.98
CA ASP A 94 26.98 -2.99 21.03
C ASP A 94 26.81 -3.66 19.66
N ASN A 95 27.00 -4.98 19.65
CA ASN A 95 26.97 -5.87 18.49
C ASN A 95 28.04 -5.62 17.40
N SER A 96 29.16 -4.96 17.70
CA SER A 96 30.23 -4.65 16.72
C SER A 96 31.15 -5.83 16.39
N ASP A 97 30.66 -6.94 15.84
CA ASP A 97 31.53 -7.98 15.27
C ASP A 97 31.85 -7.70 13.78
N ASN A 98 32.79 -8.46 13.22
CA ASN A 98 33.21 -8.27 11.84
C ASN A 98 32.00 -8.44 10.90
N GLY A 99 31.63 -7.38 10.19
CA GLY A 99 30.50 -7.40 9.26
C GLY A 99 29.10 -7.18 9.88
N THR A 100 28.97 -6.70 11.12
CA THR A 100 27.68 -6.25 11.69
C THR A 100 27.59 -4.72 11.79
N ARG A 101 26.36 -4.18 11.87
CA ARG A 101 26.14 -2.72 12.00
C ARG A 101 26.49 -2.24 13.41
N PRO A 102 27.24 -1.14 13.58
CA PRO A 102 27.49 -0.57 14.89
C PRO A 102 26.19 -0.06 15.53
N GLY A 103 25.92 -0.43 16.79
CA GLY A 103 24.81 0.15 17.55
C GLY A 103 25.02 1.63 17.87
N ALA A 104 23.98 2.29 18.38
CA ALA A 104 24.09 3.63 18.95
C ALA A 104 23.93 3.59 20.48
N VAL A 105 24.73 4.39 21.19
CA VAL A 105 24.74 4.46 22.66
C VAL A 105 24.67 5.91 23.12
N GLU A 106 24.11 6.14 24.31
CA GLU A 106 24.17 7.44 24.98
C GLU A 106 25.47 7.56 25.78
N GLY A 107 26.17 8.71 25.65
CA GLY A 107 27.41 8.98 26.40
C GLY A 107 28.67 8.41 25.75
N ASN A 108 29.51 7.71 26.54
CA ASN A 108 30.85 7.29 26.14
C ASN A 108 30.81 6.17 25.08
N GLY A 109 30.73 6.56 23.81
CA GLY A 109 30.79 5.67 22.66
C GLY A 109 32.19 5.22 22.30
N MET A 110 32.30 4.56 21.15
CA MET A 110 33.56 4.06 20.61
C MET A 110 34.54 5.19 20.32
N GLN A 111 35.77 5.01 20.79
CA GLN A 111 36.87 5.94 20.54
C GLN A 111 37.70 5.47 19.36
N PHE A 112 38.15 6.43 18.56
CA PHE A 112 38.92 6.21 17.35
C PHE A 112 40.24 6.95 17.40
N THR A 113 41.26 6.34 16.80
CA THR A 113 42.47 7.03 16.36
C THR A 113 42.43 7.23 14.85
N LEU A 114 43.02 8.32 14.38
CA LEU A 114 43.15 8.60 12.97
C LEU A 114 44.43 7.98 12.42
N GLU A 115 44.32 6.98 11.55
CA GLU A 115 45.47 6.40 10.87
C GLU A 115 45.58 6.89 9.44
N LYS A 116 46.77 7.37 9.06
CA LYS A 116 47.08 7.79 7.69
C LYS A 116 47.95 6.75 7.01
N LYS A 117 47.51 6.25 5.85
CA LYS A 117 48.27 5.32 4.99
C LYS A 117 48.37 5.90 3.58
N GLY A 118 49.52 6.50 3.26
CA GLY A 118 49.64 7.34 2.07
C GLY A 118 48.75 8.58 2.20
N GLU A 119 47.86 8.80 1.24
CA GLU A 119 46.87 9.90 1.28
C GLU A 119 45.54 9.51 1.96
N ALA A 120 45.29 8.21 2.16
CA ALA A 120 44.04 7.73 2.74
C ALA A 120 44.00 7.92 4.26
N LEU A 121 42.84 8.37 4.76
CA LEU A 121 42.50 8.43 6.19
C LEU A 121 41.66 7.21 6.56
N ASN A 122 41.89 6.63 7.74
CA ASN A 122 41.09 5.54 8.27
C ASN A 122 40.78 5.80 9.75
N PHE A 123 39.59 5.41 10.20
CA PHE A 123 39.22 5.47 11.61
C PHE A 123 39.44 4.10 12.25
N ARG A 124 40.45 3.99 13.12
CA ARG A 124 40.76 2.74 13.83
C ARG A 124 40.19 2.80 15.24
N SER A 125 39.36 1.83 15.59
CA SER A 125 38.84 1.71 16.95
C SER A 125 39.97 1.44 17.95
N THR A 126 39.90 2.13 19.09
CA THR A 126 40.77 1.92 20.26
C THR A 126 40.09 1.08 21.35
N VAL A 127 38.77 0.86 21.23
CA VAL A 127 37.95 0.18 22.23
C VAL A 127 37.48 -1.17 21.69
N GLY A 128 37.95 -2.26 22.32
CA GLY A 128 37.78 -3.62 21.82
C GLY A 128 38.59 -3.84 20.53
N ALA A 129 39.06 -5.05 20.26
CA ALA A 129 39.87 -5.36 19.07
C ALA A 129 39.04 -5.35 17.76
N LYS A 130 38.28 -4.28 17.49
CA LYS A 130 37.27 -4.19 16.44
C LYS A 130 37.85 -3.76 15.09
N GLY A 131 39.01 -3.10 15.05
CA GLY A 131 39.71 -2.76 13.81
C GLY A 131 39.25 -1.42 13.22
N TYR A 132 39.05 -1.38 11.91
CA TYR A 132 38.80 -0.17 11.12
C TYR A 132 37.33 -0.02 10.76
N LEU A 133 36.79 1.19 10.82
CA LEU A 133 35.48 1.49 10.24
C LEU A 133 35.51 1.17 8.74
N ASN A 134 34.49 0.50 8.22
CA ASN A 134 34.50 -0.09 6.87
C ASN A 134 33.11 -0.09 6.22
N ASN A 135 33.07 0.11 4.91
CA ASN A 135 31.90 -0.16 4.08
C ASN A 135 31.88 -1.65 3.71
N TYR A 136 31.11 -2.43 4.45
CA TYR A 136 31.07 -3.88 4.32
C TYR A 136 30.31 -4.29 3.06
N ALA A 137 31.07 -4.77 2.07
CA ALA A 137 30.60 -5.51 0.89
C ALA A 137 29.47 -4.83 0.09
N GLU A 138 29.68 -3.63 -0.45
CA GLU A 138 28.85 -3.01 -1.52
C GLU A 138 27.33 -2.82 -1.25
N GLU A 139 26.83 -3.23 -0.09
CA GLU A 139 25.41 -3.24 0.28
C GLU A 139 24.99 -2.00 1.10
N GLY A 140 25.82 -0.96 1.17
CA GLY A 140 25.52 0.23 1.97
C GLY A 140 25.57 -0.05 3.49
N LYS A 141 26.34 -1.06 3.91
CA LYS A 141 26.46 -1.48 5.29
C LYS A 141 27.66 -0.87 6.00
N LEU A 142 27.45 -0.12 7.08
CA LEU A 142 28.56 0.26 7.97
C LEU A 142 28.96 -0.93 8.85
N ALA A 143 30.25 -1.25 8.94
CA ALA A 143 30.76 -2.27 9.85
C ALA A 143 32.20 -1.97 10.29
N PHE A 144 32.76 -2.89 11.08
CA PHE A 144 34.18 -2.93 11.37
C PHE A 144 34.89 -4.04 10.60
N TRP A 145 36.14 -3.80 10.23
CA TRP A 145 37.00 -4.74 9.53
C TRP A 145 38.39 -4.79 10.17
N GLN A 146 38.91 -6.01 10.41
CA GLN A 146 40.19 -6.17 11.12
C GLN A 146 41.40 -5.68 10.34
N ALA A 147 41.35 -5.73 9.00
CA ALA A 147 42.44 -5.30 8.14
C ALA A 147 42.23 -3.86 7.64
N ASN A 148 43.32 -3.12 7.42
CA ASN A 148 43.25 -1.86 6.70
C ASN A 148 43.20 -2.13 5.19
N GLY A 149 42.04 -1.91 4.56
CA GLY A 149 41.81 -2.10 3.12
C GLY A 149 41.00 -0.96 2.49
N PRO A 150 40.75 -1.00 1.16
CA PRO A 150 40.08 0.09 0.44
C PRO A 150 38.70 0.47 1.00
N GLY A 151 37.93 -0.51 1.47
CA GLY A 151 36.62 -0.28 2.10
C GLY A 151 36.67 0.49 3.43
N SER A 152 37.85 0.68 4.03
CA SER A 152 38.04 1.41 5.29
C SER A 152 38.49 2.85 5.12
N THR A 153 38.62 3.31 3.87
CA THR A 153 39.01 4.70 3.61
C THR A 153 37.89 5.63 4.02
N VAL A 154 38.25 6.72 4.68
CA VAL A 154 37.34 7.74 5.19
C VAL A 154 37.61 9.08 4.53
N VAL A 155 36.54 9.78 4.15
CA VAL A 155 36.58 11.17 3.72
C VAL A 155 35.71 12.01 4.66
N VAL A 156 36.28 13.09 5.17
CA VAL A 156 35.61 14.02 6.09
C VAL A 156 35.33 15.33 5.36
N GLU A 157 34.07 15.72 5.28
CA GLU A 157 33.62 16.90 4.54
C GLU A 157 32.95 17.88 5.50
N LYS A 158 33.51 19.08 5.65
CA LYS A 158 32.93 20.10 6.52
C LYS A 158 31.57 20.53 5.98
N ALA A 159 30.56 20.59 6.85
CA ALA A 159 29.22 21.03 6.50
C ALA A 159 29.19 22.55 6.27
N ASP A 160 28.91 22.95 5.03
CA ASP A 160 28.55 24.33 4.70
C ASP A 160 27.03 24.51 4.80
N TYR A 161 26.58 24.93 5.99
CA TYR A 161 25.17 25.08 6.27
C TYR A 161 24.45 26.14 5.43
N GLN A 162 25.16 27.15 4.94
CA GLN A 162 24.54 28.14 4.06
C GLN A 162 24.20 27.51 2.71
N THR A 163 25.15 26.79 2.13
CA THR A 163 24.93 26.05 0.88
C THR A 163 23.87 24.97 1.05
N LEU A 164 23.96 24.16 2.11
CA LEU A 164 22.99 23.09 2.40
C LEU A 164 21.56 23.64 2.61
N TYR A 165 21.42 24.74 3.34
CA TYR A 165 20.14 25.41 3.52
C TYR A 165 19.56 25.88 2.19
N ASN A 166 20.36 26.54 1.34
CA ASN A 166 19.90 27.04 0.05
C ASN A 166 19.45 25.90 -0.88
N GLU A 167 20.21 24.80 -0.90
CA GLU A 167 19.84 23.58 -1.62
C GLU A 167 18.54 22.95 -1.05
N ALA A 168 18.41 22.82 0.27
CA ALA A 168 17.21 22.29 0.92
C ALA A 168 15.99 23.17 0.66
N LYS A 169 16.17 24.50 0.72
CA LYS A 169 15.12 25.47 0.39
C LYS A 169 14.67 25.32 -1.06
N ALA A 170 15.60 25.16 -2.00
CA ALA A 170 15.26 24.94 -3.40
C ALA A 170 14.47 23.63 -3.63
N GLN A 171 14.77 22.57 -2.89
CA GLN A 171 14.00 21.32 -2.95
C GLN A 171 12.63 21.45 -2.27
N PHE A 172 12.55 22.15 -1.15
CA PHE A 172 11.32 22.34 -0.39
C PHE A 172 10.35 23.32 -1.07
N LYS A 173 10.87 24.22 -1.90
CA LYS A 173 10.12 25.20 -2.69
C LYS A 173 8.87 24.61 -3.34
N ARG A 174 8.98 23.44 -3.97
CA ARG A 174 7.85 22.79 -4.65
C ARG A 174 6.71 22.44 -3.71
N TYR A 175 6.98 22.13 -2.44
CA TYR A 175 5.95 21.81 -1.44
C TYR A 175 5.43 23.06 -0.73
N ALA A 176 6.23 24.12 -0.67
CA ALA A 176 5.86 25.37 -0.04
C ALA A 176 5.03 26.30 -0.94
N GLU A 177 5.30 26.30 -2.25
CA GLU A 177 4.72 27.26 -3.21
C GLU A 177 3.65 26.66 -4.11
N ASN A 178 3.75 25.37 -4.45
CA ASN A 178 2.63 24.70 -5.08
C ASN A 178 1.68 24.31 -3.97
N ASN A 179 0.40 24.59 -4.15
CA ASN A 179 -0.69 24.28 -3.24
C ASN A 179 -0.94 22.75 -3.14
N HIS A 180 0.13 21.96 -3.09
CA HIS A 180 0.13 20.51 -2.99
C HIS A 180 -0.58 20.14 -1.71
N LEU A 181 -1.61 19.32 -1.87
CA LEU A 181 -2.38 18.84 -0.74
C LEU A 181 -1.48 17.85 0.00
N PHE A 182 -1.06 18.22 1.21
CA PHE A 182 -0.60 17.23 2.16
C PHE A 182 -1.81 16.44 2.64
N GLY A 183 -1.68 15.12 2.71
CA GLY A 183 -2.80 14.25 3.02
C GLY A 183 -2.38 12.80 3.22
N THR A 184 -3.37 11.91 3.21
CA THR A 184 -3.21 10.47 3.38
C THR A 184 -3.70 9.67 2.18
N THR A 185 -4.25 10.33 1.17
CA THR A 185 -4.85 9.69 -0.01
C THR A 185 -3.91 9.72 -1.21
N VAL A 186 -4.13 8.83 -2.18
CA VAL A 186 -3.43 8.91 -3.46
C VAL A 186 -3.63 10.29 -4.11
N GLY A 187 -2.60 10.76 -4.79
CA GLY A 187 -2.53 12.11 -5.36
C GLY A 187 -2.06 13.20 -4.38
N THR A 188 -1.80 12.86 -3.11
CA THR A 188 -1.30 13.79 -2.08
C THR A 188 0.09 13.40 -1.60
N TYR A 189 0.81 14.35 -0.99
CA TYR A 189 2.08 14.08 -0.31
C TYR A 189 1.84 13.82 1.18
N SER A 190 2.64 12.95 1.79
CA SER A 190 2.61 12.69 3.23
C SER A 190 2.85 13.98 4.02
N LEU A 191 2.07 14.18 5.09
CA LEU A 191 2.19 15.36 5.96
C LEU A 191 3.38 15.21 6.93
N PRO A 192 4.41 16.09 6.87
CA PRO A 192 5.51 16.06 7.82
C PRO A 192 5.06 16.52 9.21
N GLY A 193 5.50 15.82 10.25
CA GLY A 193 5.20 16.20 11.64
C GLY A 193 5.74 17.58 12.04
N ASN A 194 6.79 18.05 11.36
CA ASN A 194 7.39 19.38 11.58
C ASN A 194 7.09 20.39 10.46
N LEU A 195 6.02 20.19 9.67
CA LEU A 195 5.72 21.02 8.49
C LEU A 195 5.72 22.52 8.81
N GLN A 196 5.11 22.94 9.92
CA GLN A 196 5.06 24.36 10.31
C GLN A 196 6.45 24.96 10.51
N ALA A 197 7.37 24.22 11.13
CA ALA A 197 8.74 24.68 11.33
C ALA A 197 9.49 24.79 10.00
N ALA A 198 9.29 23.84 9.09
CA ALA A 198 9.88 23.88 7.75
C ALA A 198 9.32 25.04 6.89
N MET A 199 8.01 25.30 6.95
CA MET A 199 7.39 26.45 6.28
C MET A 199 7.93 27.78 6.82
N ASN A 200 8.12 27.89 8.14
CA ASN A 200 8.71 29.08 8.75
C ASN A 200 10.16 29.29 8.28
N ALA A 201 10.96 28.21 8.24
CA ALA A 201 12.33 28.24 7.73
C ALA A 201 12.38 28.68 6.26
N TYR A 202 11.48 28.15 5.43
CA TYR A 202 11.37 28.50 4.01
C TYR A 202 11.05 29.98 3.79
N ASN A 203 10.02 30.48 4.49
CA ASN A 203 9.48 31.83 4.32
C ASN A 203 10.37 32.90 4.95
N ASN A 204 11.17 32.56 5.97
CA ASN A 204 12.01 33.50 6.71
C ASN A 204 13.49 33.08 6.66
N PRO A 205 14.21 33.34 5.54
CA PRO A 205 15.59 32.93 5.42
C PRO A 205 16.49 33.55 6.49
N PRO A 206 17.43 32.77 7.05
CA PRO A 206 18.34 33.28 8.07
C PRO A 206 19.28 34.34 7.49
N THR A 207 19.52 35.39 8.27
CA THR A 207 20.45 36.49 7.94
C THR A 207 21.79 36.37 8.66
N GLN A 208 21.88 35.51 9.67
CA GLN A 208 23.07 35.29 10.49
C GLN A 208 23.66 33.90 10.21
N PRO A 209 24.99 33.77 10.03
CA PRO A 209 25.66 32.50 9.72
C PRO A 209 25.31 31.35 10.69
N GLN A 210 25.15 31.65 11.99
CA GLN A 210 24.91 30.64 13.03
C GLN A 210 23.53 30.00 12.93
N LYS A 211 22.56 30.65 12.28
CA LYS A 211 21.18 30.13 12.17
C LYS A 211 20.98 29.16 11.01
N TYR A 212 21.89 29.12 10.04
CA TYR A 212 21.72 28.25 8.86
C TYR A 212 21.62 26.78 9.22
N GLN A 213 22.33 26.31 10.25
CA GLN A 213 22.26 24.91 10.71
C GLN A 213 20.85 24.56 11.24
N GLU A 214 20.29 25.43 12.08
CA GLU A 214 18.97 25.24 12.67
C GLU A 214 17.87 25.23 11.59
N GLU A 215 17.89 26.21 10.68
CA GLU A 215 16.89 26.32 9.61
C GLU A 215 17.05 25.20 8.55
N PHE A 216 18.28 24.80 8.24
CA PHE A 216 18.54 23.64 7.39
C PHE A 216 17.93 22.37 8.00
N ASN A 217 18.14 22.12 9.30
CA ASN A 217 17.61 20.94 9.96
C ASN A 217 16.08 20.87 9.92
N LYS A 218 15.38 22.01 10.07
CA LYS A 218 13.91 22.07 9.94
C LYS A 218 13.46 21.61 8.54
N LEU A 219 14.09 22.13 7.49
CA LEU A 219 13.79 21.74 6.10
C LEU A 219 14.16 20.28 5.82
N ARG A 220 15.34 19.83 6.27
CA ARG A 220 15.84 18.46 6.07
C ARG A 220 14.90 17.42 6.69
N VAL A 221 14.48 17.62 7.94
CA VAL A 221 13.56 16.70 8.62
C VAL A 221 12.23 16.60 7.87
N ALA A 222 11.68 17.72 7.41
CA ALA A 222 10.45 17.70 6.62
C ALA A 222 10.65 16.96 5.29
N LEU A 223 11.69 17.31 4.53
CA LEU A 223 11.99 16.68 3.24
C LEU A 223 12.17 15.16 3.31
N ARG A 224 12.71 14.63 4.42
CA ARG A 224 12.82 13.17 4.64
C ARG A 224 11.47 12.48 4.87
N GLN A 225 10.49 13.20 5.40
CA GLN A 225 9.16 12.66 5.68
C GLN A 225 8.23 12.82 4.49
N ILE A 226 8.44 13.81 3.63
CA ILE A 226 7.64 14.04 2.42
C ILE A 226 7.90 12.94 1.40
N HIS A 227 6.87 12.19 1.08
CA HIS A 227 6.83 11.23 -0.02
C HIS A 227 5.44 11.23 -0.63
N LEU A 228 5.36 10.88 -1.91
CA LEU A 228 4.07 10.75 -2.59
C LEU A 228 3.32 9.53 -2.03
N ASN A 229 2.06 9.72 -1.63
CA ASN A 229 1.25 8.64 -1.07
C ASN A 229 0.93 7.58 -2.13
N MET A 230 1.46 6.37 -1.94
CA MET A 230 1.22 5.25 -2.86
C MET A 230 -0.17 4.62 -2.63
N PRO A 231 -0.80 4.07 -3.69
CA PRO A 231 -2.06 3.32 -3.55
C PRO A 231 -1.94 2.20 -2.53
N GLN A 232 -2.94 2.10 -1.65
CA GLN A 232 -3.05 1.03 -0.67
C GLN A 232 -4.01 -0.04 -1.14
N ALA A 233 -3.83 -1.26 -0.62
CA ALA A 233 -4.77 -2.35 -0.87
C ALA A 233 -6.18 -1.95 -0.41
N GLY A 234 -7.19 -2.20 -1.23
CA GLY A 234 -8.57 -1.82 -0.95
C GLY A 234 -9.04 -0.54 -1.62
N GLU A 235 -8.16 0.26 -2.22
CA GLU A 235 -8.51 1.58 -2.75
C GLU A 235 -9.04 1.53 -4.19
N PHE A 236 -9.95 2.47 -4.46
CA PHE A 236 -10.46 2.76 -5.80
C PHE A 236 -9.91 4.10 -6.30
N PHE A 237 -9.46 4.12 -7.55
CA PHE A 237 -8.97 5.33 -8.18
C PHE A 237 -9.10 5.27 -9.70
N ARG A 238 -8.94 6.43 -10.34
CA ARG A 238 -8.80 6.55 -11.79
C ARG A 238 -7.37 6.93 -12.15
N ILE A 239 -6.87 6.40 -13.25
CA ILE A 239 -5.54 6.74 -13.78
C ILE A 239 -5.74 7.78 -14.89
N ARG A 240 -5.13 8.96 -14.75
CA ARG A 240 -5.35 10.10 -15.66
C ARG A 240 -4.03 10.64 -16.21
N SER A 241 -3.98 11.06 -17.47
CA SER A 241 -2.79 11.74 -18.01
C SER A 241 -2.60 13.12 -17.39
N THR A 242 -1.34 13.50 -17.16
CA THR A 242 -0.97 14.89 -16.86
C THR A 242 -0.85 15.79 -18.11
N ALA A 243 -0.89 15.20 -19.31
CA ALA A 243 -0.87 15.94 -20.57
C ALA A 243 -2.11 16.84 -20.76
N ALA A 244 -1.98 17.87 -21.59
CA ALA A 244 -3.08 18.74 -21.96
C ALA A 244 -4.28 17.93 -22.48
N GLY A 245 -5.47 18.21 -21.93
CA GLY A 245 -6.70 17.47 -22.23
C GLY A 245 -7.02 16.31 -21.28
N GLN A 246 -6.14 15.98 -20.32
CA GLN A 246 -6.39 15.12 -19.14
C GLN A 246 -7.34 13.93 -19.39
N ARG A 247 -6.84 12.88 -20.04
CA ARG A 247 -7.61 11.68 -20.40
C ARG A 247 -7.45 10.57 -19.36
N PHE A 248 -8.46 9.74 -19.19
CA PHE A 248 -8.49 8.62 -18.24
C PHE A 248 -8.22 7.29 -18.92
N LEU A 249 -7.52 6.39 -18.23
CA LEU A 249 -7.44 4.99 -18.62
C LEU A 249 -8.84 4.39 -18.61
N SER A 250 -9.21 3.64 -19.64
CA SER A 250 -10.41 2.82 -19.66
C SER A 250 -10.05 1.36 -19.91
N ILE A 251 -10.72 0.45 -19.21
CA ILE A 251 -10.64 -0.99 -19.48
C ILE A 251 -11.24 -1.37 -20.84
N ALA A 252 -12.00 -0.47 -21.47
CA ALA A 252 -12.54 -0.73 -22.80
C ALA A 252 -11.41 -1.07 -23.79
N PRO A 253 -11.54 -2.16 -24.57
CA PRO A 253 -10.58 -2.46 -25.61
C PRO A 253 -10.69 -1.40 -26.71
N GLY A 254 -9.57 -0.73 -27.00
CA GLY A 254 -9.38 0.07 -28.19
C GLY A 254 -8.90 -0.77 -29.37
N THR A 255 -8.29 -0.10 -30.36
CA THR A 255 -7.72 -0.76 -31.54
C THR A 255 -6.72 -1.85 -31.14
N ASN A 256 -6.83 -3.04 -31.74
CA ASN A 256 -6.01 -4.22 -31.46
C ASN A 256 -6.10 -4.74 -30.00
N GLY A 257 -7.16 -4.38 -29.26
CA GLY A 257 -7.39 -4.81 -27.88
C GLY A 257 -6.56 -4.07 -26.83
N ILE A 258 -5.83 -3.02 -27.23
CA ILE A 258 -5.05 -2.19 -26.31
C ILE A 258 -5.99 -1.35 -25.44
N LEU A 259 -5.63 -1.08 -24.19
CA LEU A 259 -6.41 -0.21 -23.31
C LEU A 259 -6.68 1.15 -23.95
N LYS A 260 -7.93 1.60 -23.90
CA LYS A 260 -8.36 2.91 -24.40
C LYS A 260 -8.01 4.02 -23.41
N VAL A 261 -7.82 5.23 -23.93
CA VAL A 261 -7.77 6.48 -23.15
C VAL A 261 -8.91 7.39 -23.56
N VAL A 262 -9.73 7.83 -22.60
CA VAL A 262 -10.99 8.55 -22.85
C VAL A 262 -10.97 9.94 -22.21
N PRO A 263 -11.64 10.95 -22.81
CA PRO A 263 -11.64 12.31 -22.26
C PRO A 263 -12.53 12.47 -21.02
N THR A 264 -13.49 11.56 -20.82
CA THR A 264 -14.47 11.63 -19.74
C THR A 264 -14.37 10.38 -18.88
N ALA A 265 -14.39 10.58 -17.56
CA ALA A 265 -14.42 9.48 -16.60
C ALA A 265 -15.80 8.82 -16.53
N ASP A 266 -15.81 7.49 -16.43
CA ASP A 266 -17.00 6.65 -16.24
C ASP A 266 -16.65 5.40 -15.39
N GLU A 267 -17.54 4.41 -15.31
CA GLU A 267 -17.29 3.17 -14.57
C GLU A 267 -16.15 2.32 -15.17
N GLN A 268 -15.91 2.40 -16.48
CA GLN A 268 -14.83 1.67 -17.16
C GLN A 268 -13.45 2.27 -16.89
N THR A 269 -13.41 3.50 -16.36
CA THR A 269 -12.17 4.17 -15.92
C THR A 269 -11.81 3.93 -14.46
N LEU A 270 -12.66 3.24 -13.72
CA LEU A 270 -12.49 2.99 -12.30
C LEU A 270 -11.72 1.69 -12.07
N PHE A 271 -10.62 1.77 -11.34
CA PHE A 271 -9.79 0.62 -10.99
C PHE A 271 -9.71 0.46 -9.48
N TYR A 272 -9.70 -0.80 -9.07
CA TYR A 272 -9.46 -1.27 -7.72
C TYR A 272 -8.03 -1.83 -7.61
N TYR A 273 -7.33 -1.53 -6.52
CA TYR A 273 -6.02 -2.10 -6.23
C TYR A 273 -6.08 -3.03 -5.01
N ASP A 274 -5.67 -4.28 -5.18
CA ASP A 274 -5.67 -5.29 -4.11
C ASP A 274 -4.35 -5.37 -3.31
N GLY A 275 -3.38 -4.50 -3.62
CA GLY A 275 -2.02 -4.56 -3.08
C GLY A 275 -1.03 -5.23 -4.03
N GLU A 276 -1.52 -5.89 -5.09
CA GLU A 276 -0.68 -6.52 -6.11
C GLU A 276 -1.16 -6.24 -7.54
N ARG A 277 -2.45 -6.07 -7.79
CA ARG A 277 -3.09 -6.11 -9.11
C ARG A 277 -4.10 -4.98 -9.23
N LEU A 278 -4.28 -4.52 -10.46
CA LEU A 278 -5.34 -3.60 -10.85
C LEU A 278 -6.50 -4.40 -11.44
N THR A 279 -7.71 -4.20 -10.90
CA THR A 279 -8.95 -4.76 -11.43
C THR A 279 -9.90 -3.63 -11.82
N ALA A 280 -10.42 -3.64 -13.04
CA ALA A 280 -11.44 -2.69 -13.46
C ALA A 280 -12.77 -2.98 -12.78
N TYR A 281 -13.39 -1.97 -12.18
CA TYR A 281 -14.62 -2.14 -11.42
C TYR A 281 -15.80 -2.58 -12.30
N ALA A 282 -15.98 -1.94 -13.46
CA ALA A 282 -17.12 -2.22 -14.36
C ALA A 282 -17.16 -3.66 -14.89
N THR A 283 -15.99 -4.26 -15.15
CA THR A 283 -15.92 -5.57 -15.83
C THR A 283 -15.36 -6.69 -14.96
N GLY A 284 -14.62 -6.37 -13.90
CA GLY A 284 -13.88 -7.34 -13.10
C GLY A 284 -12.63 -7.91 -13.80
N GLN A 285 -12.23 -7.31 -14.93
CA GLN A 285 -11.02 -7.69 -15.65
C GLN A 285 -9.79 -7.06 -15.01
N GLY A 286 -8.71 -7.83 -14.92
CA GLY A 286 -7.39 -7.27 -14.61
C GLY A 286 -6.62 -6.86 -15.86
N LEU A 287 -5.36 -6.47 -15.67
CA LEU A 287 -4.46 -6.06 -16.74
C LEU A 287 -3.45 -7.16 -17.04
N ALA A 288 -3.23 -7.45 -18.32
CA ALA A 288 -2.24 -8.40 -18.78
C ALA A 288 -1.33 -7.78 -19.84
N ASN A 289 -0.07 -8.22 -19.85
CA ASN A 289 0.87 -7.84 -20.91
C ASN A 289 0.77 -8.85 -22.06
N GLU A 290 0.50 -8.34 -23.26
CA GLU A 290 0.48 -9.16 -24.47
C GLU A 290 1.39 -8.52 -25.52
N ALA A 291 2.45 -9.25 -25.88
CA ALA A 291 3.53 -8.76 -26.72
C ALA A 291 4.08 -7.41 -26.20
N ASN A 292 3.88 -6.33 -26.97
CA ASN A 292 4.37 -4.99 -26.64
C ASN A 292 3.32 -4.07 -26.02
N ASN A 293 2.18 -4.60 -25.59
CA ASN A 293 1.06 -3.79 -25.10
C ASN A 293 0.52 -4.30 -23.78
N VAL A 294 -0.18 -3.40 -23.07
CA VAL A 294 -1.01 -3.76 -21.92
C VAL A 294 -2.46 -3.80 -22.40
N LYS A 295 -3.17 -4.87 -22.04
CA LYS A 295 -4.54 -5.14 -22.47
C LYS A 295 -5.42 -5.59 -21.31
N PRO A 296 -6.76 -5.52 -21.44
CA PRO A 296 -7.66 -6.21 -20.54
C PRO A 296 -7.44 -7.72 -20.61
N ALA A 297 -7.24 -8.37 -19.47
CA ALA A 297 -7.23 -9.82 -19.40
C ALA A 297 -8.65 -10.38 -19.59
N ALA A 298 -8.77 -11.59 -20.14
CA ALA A 298 -10.02 -12.31 -20.05
C ALA A 298 -10.33 -12.64 -18.58
N LEU A 299 -11.61 -12.73 -18.24
CA LEU A 299 -12.00 -12.96 -16.85
C LEU A 299 -11.52 -14.33 -16.36
N GLY A 300 -10.96 -14.35 -15.15
CA GLY A 300 -10.42 -15.56 -14.53
C GLY A 300 -9.08 -16.04 -15.08
N ASP A 301 -8.46 -15.29 -16.00
CA ASP A 301 -7.10 -15.57 -16.47
C ASP A 301 -6.04 -14.90 -15.57
N ALA A 302 -4.79 -15.30 -15.73
CA ALA A 302 -3.68 -14.70 -15.01
C ALA A 302 -3.51 -13.22 -15.39
N VAL A 303 -3.24 -12.38 -14.39
CA VAL A 303 -3.08 -10.93 -14.55
C VAL A 303 -1.70 -10.51 -14.03
N ASN A 304 -1.17 -9.43 -14.59
CA ASN A 304 0.12 -8.89 -14.22
C ASN A 304 0.01 -8.13 -12.89
N ARG A 305 1.08 -8.17 -12.09
CA ARG A 305 1.19 -7.33 -10.90
C ARG A 305 1.34 -5.86 -11.32
N ALA A 306 0.69 -4.96 -10.61
CA ALA A 306 0.83 -3.53 -10.76
C ALA A 306 1.81 -2.99 -9.72
N SER A 307 2.63 -2.01 -10.11
CA SER A 307 3.50 -1.27 -9.20
C SER A 307 3.47 0.22 -9.52
N PHE A 308 3.71 1.01 -8.47
CA PHE A 308 3.66 2.46 -8.50
C PHE A 308 4.98 3.03 -8.01
N ALA A 309 5.41 4.12 -8.63
CA ALA A 309 6.55 4.89 -8.18
C ALA A 309 6.31 6.37 -8.46
N GLU A 310 7.00 7.26 -7.76
CA GLU A 310 6.92 8.69 -8.02
C GLU A 310 7.49 9.01 -9.41
N GLY A 311 6.73 9.78 -10.18
CA GLY A 311 7.12 10.35 -11.45
C GLY A 311 8.07 11.53 -11.30
N ARG A 312 8.41 12.19 -12.42
CA ARG A 312 9.23 13.42 -12.38
C ARG A 312 8.39 14.68 -12.21
N GLY A 313 7.10 14.61 -12.56
CA GLY A 313 6.15 15.68 -12.26
C GLY A 313 5.74 15.59 -10.79
N ASP A 314 5.64 16.73 -10.11
CA ASP A 314 5.14 16.75 -8.74
C ASP A 314 3.75 16.11 -8.67
N GLY A 315 3.52 15.23 -7.71
CA GLY A 315 2.23 14.56 -7.50
C GLY A 315 1.91 13.45 -8.52
N THR A 316 2.84 13.13 -9.42
CA THR A 316 2.60 12.17 -10.51
C THR A 316 3.17 10.79 -10.22
N TYR A 317 2.60 9.78 -10.89
CA TYR A 317 2.89 8.38 -10.71
C TYR A 317 3.40 7.76 -12.00
N LEU A 318 4.39 6.89 -11.87
CA LEU A 318 4.70 5.85 -12.83
C LEU A 318 3.80 4.65 -12.52
N VAL A 319 2.99 4.22 -13.48
CA VAL A 319 2.15 3.03 -13.34
C VAL A 319 2.74 1.93 -14.21
N THR A 320 3.16 0.84 -13.58
CA THR A 320 3.78 -0.30 -14.26
C THR A 320 2.94 -1.55 -14.05
N THR A 321 2.69 -2.31 -15.11
CA THR A 321 2.03 -3.61 -15.07
C THR A 321 3.00 -4.67 -15.57
N GLY A 322 3.37 -5.62 -14.71
CA GLY A 322 4.46 -6.57 -14.97
C GLY A 322 5.77 -5.84 -15.24
N ASP A 323 6.29 -5.99 -16.46
CA ASP A 323 7.52 -5.37 -16.94
C ASP A 323 7.28 -4.10 -17.79
N ARG A 324 6.04 -3.61 -17.89
CA ARG A 324 5.67 -2.52 -18.79
C ARG A 324 5.10 -1.31 -18.06
N THR A 325 5.72 -0.14 -18.25
CA THR A 325 5.21 1.15 -17.76
C THR A 325 4.23 1.75 -18.76
N LEU A 326 3.10 2.27 -18.29
CA LEU A 326 2.05 2.89 -19.11
C LEU A 326 2.44 4.30 -19.61
N LEU A 327 2.00 4.66 -20.81
CA LEU A 327 2.24 5.97 -21.43
C LEU A 327 0.98 6.50 -22.12
N PHE A 328 0.63 7.74 -21.82
CA PHE A 328 -0.53 8.44 -22.37
C PHE A 328 0.00 9.58 -23.24
N ARG A 329 -0.06 9.42 -24.57
CA ARG A 329 0.34 10.47 -25.52
C ARG A 329 -0.88 11.32 -25.86
N GLY A 330 -0.71 12.65 -25.84
CA GLY A 330 -1.81 13.63 -25.76
C GLY A 330 -3.07 13.33 -26.56
N ASN A 331 -2.95 13.03 -27.86
CA ASN A 331 -4.10 12.84 -28.76
C ASN A 331 -4.34 11.37 -29.13
N GLU A 332 -3.63 10.41 -28.53
CA GLU A 332 -3.84 9.00 -28.84
C GLU A 332 -5.07 8.46 -28.09
N GLU A 333 -5.87 7.64 -28.76
CA GLU A 333 -7.06 7.01 -28.17
C GLU A 333 -6.74 5.71 -27.42
N VAL A 334 -5.50 5.22 -27.53
CA VAL A 334 -5.03 4.03 -26.83
C VAL A 334 -3.76 4.34 -26.05
N THR A 335 -3.50 3.54 -25.02
CA THR A 335 -2.25 3.62 -24.28
C THR A 335 -1.07 3.09 -25.10
N ARG A 336 0.13 3.52 -24.74
CA ARG A 336 1.37 2.85 -25.10
C ARG A 336 2.04 2.29 -23.85
N SER A 337 3.00 1.39 -24.05
CA SER A 337 3.74 0.81 -22.93
C SER A 337 5.16 0.42 -23.34
N GLY A 338 6.10 0.43 -22.40
CA GLY A 338 7.49 0.06 -22.65
C GLY A 338 8.20 -0.50 -21.42
N MET A 339 9.27 -1.27 -21.67
CA MET A 339 10.13 -1.83 -20.63
C MET A 339 11.24 -0.84 -20.28
N ASN A 340 11.61 -0.76 -18.98
CA ASN A 340 12.75 0.03 -18.50
C ASN A 340 12.79 1.46 -19.07
N MET A 341 11.63 2.12 -19.09
CA MET A 341 11.50 3.42 -19.73
C MET A 341 12.35 4.48 -19.03
N PRO A 342 13.07 5.33 -19.78
CA PRO A 342 13.86 6.38 -19.19
C PRO A 342 12.94 7.36 -18.45
N LYS A 343 13.36 7.76 -17.25
CA LYS A 343 12.66 8.76 -16.42
C LYS A 343 12.57 10.16 -17.04
N SER A 344 12.91 10.36 -18.32
CA SER A 344 12.83 11.65 -19.01
C SER A 344 11.56 11.84 -19.86
N TRP A 345 10.73 10.82 -20.02
CA TRP A 345 9.57 10.84 -20.92
C TRP A 345 8.30 11.31 -20.21
N PRO A 346 7.74 12.51 -20.50
CA PRO A 346 6.63 13.06 -19.71
C PRO A 346 5.31 12.29 -19.80
N ALA A 347 5.08 11.59 -20.91
CA ALA A 347 3.84 10.84 -21.16
C ALA A 347 3.60 9.67 -20.18
N GLN A 348 4.60 9.28 -19.38
CA GLN A 348 4.47 8.21 -18.39
C GLN A 348 4.13 8.71 -16.98
N TYR A 349 4.07 10.03 -16.77
CA TYR A 349 3.68 10.63 -15.51
C TYR A 349 2.16 10.81 -15.49
N LEU A 350 1.50 10.04 -14.63
CA LEU A 350 0.05 9.95 -14.56
C LEU A 350 -0.44 10.43 -13.19
N ASP A 351 -1.64 10.98 -13.12
CA ASP A 351 -2.32 11.25 -11.86
C ASP A 351 -3.11 10.01 -11.46
N LEU A 352 -3.14 9.73 -10.15
CA LEU A 352 -4.11 8.83 -9.55
C LEU A 352 -5.17 9.67 -8.85
N VAL A 353 -6.40 9.60 -9.34
CA VAL A 353 -7.53 10.37 -8.81
C VAL A 353 -8.33 9.45 -7.88
N PRO A 354 -8.33 9.68 -6.55
CA PRO A 354 -9.06 8.83 -5.60
C PRO A 354 -10.56 8.87 -5.87
N VAL A 355 -11.25 7.76 -5.59
CA VAL A 355 -12.69 7.62 -5.77
C VAL A 355 -13.30 6.98 -4.54
N ASP A 356 -14.02 7.77 -3.75
CA ASP A 356 -14.67 7.29 -2.54
C ASP A 356 -16.11 6.83 -2.77
N GLU A 357 -16.68 7.04 -3.96
CA GLU A 357 -18.05 6.64 -4.30
C GLU A 357 -18.08 5.72 -5.52
N ILE A 358 -18.77 4.59 -5.38
CA ILE A 358 -18.97 3.61 -6.45
C ILE A 358 -20.46 3.39 -6.71
N SER A 359 -20.79 3.12 -7.97
CA SER A 359 -22.14 2.79 -8.42
C SER A 359 -22.35 1.28 -8.37
N LEU A 360 -23.53 0.82 -7.96
CA LEU A 360 -23.91 -0.59 -7.98
C LEU A 360 -25.33 -0.75 -8.50
N HIS A 361 -25.53 -1.70 -9.41
CA HIS A 361 -26.83 -1.97 -10.03
C HIS A 361 -27.49 -3.22 -9.45
N ILE A 362 -28.75 -3.07 -9.04
CA ILE A 362 -29.70 -4.14 -8.79
C ILE A 362 -30.58 -4.30 -10.03
N GLY A 363 -30.68 -5.53 -10.55
CA GLY A 363 -31.49 -5.84 -11.72
C GLY A 363 -32.98 -6.02 -11.39
N GLU A 364 -33.77 -6.33 -12.42
CA GLU A 364 -35.24 -6.49 -12.33
C GLU A 364 -35.71 -7.54 -11.31
N THR A 365 -34.86 -8.50 -10.96
CA THR A 365 -35.17 -9.50 -9.93
C THR A 365 -35.22 -8.92 -8.52
N GLY A 366 -34.73 -7.70 -8.32
CA GLY A 366 -34.67 -7.03 -7.02
C GLY A 366 -33.53 -7.52 -6.11
N TYR A 367 -32.59 -8.33 -6.63
CA TYR A 367 -31.44 -8.82 -5.86
C TYR A 367 -30.11 -8.57 -6.58
N ALA A 368 -29.09 -8.24 -5.79
CA ALA A 368 -27.70 -8.21 -6.23
C ALA A 368 -26.77 -8.74 -5.14
N THR A 369 -25.56 -9.12 -5.51
CA THR A 369 -24.49 -9.37 -4.54
C THR A 369 -23.36 -8.37 -4.70
N PHE A 370 -22.69 -8.09 -3.58
CA PHE A 370 -21.53 -7.22 -3.55
C PHE A 370 -20.51 -7.72 -2.53
N PHE A 371 -19.23 -7.51 -2.82
CA PHE A 371 -18.15 -7.69 -1.88
C PHE A 371 -17.45 -6.36 -1.60
N ALA A 372 -17.53 -5.91 -0.35
CA ALA A 372 -16.92 -4.68 0.09
C ALA A 372 -15.54 -4.97 0.68
N HIS A 373 -14.48 -4.49 0.05
CA HIS A 373 -13.12 -4.61 0.58
C HIS A 373 -12.86 -3.67 1.75
N GLN A 374 -13.33 -2.44 1.62
CA GLN A 374 -13.37 -1.44 2.69
C GLN A 374 -14.82 -1.28 3.19
N ALA A 375 -15.00 -0.62 4.32
CA ALA A 375 -16.35 -0.36 4.81
C ALA A 375 -17.06 0.63 3.87
N MET A 376 -18.28 0.27 3.46
CA MET A 376 -19.07 1.03 2.49
C MET A 376 -20.43 1.37 3.09
N LYS A 377 -20.83 2.63 2.98
CA LYS A 377 -22.12 3.14 3.41
C LYS A 377 -23.07 3.21 2.23
N LEU A 378 -24.28 2.68 2.44
CA LEU A 378 -25.39 2.82 1.53
C LEU A 378 -26.37 3.86 2.11
N ASN A 379 -26.53 4.98 1.41
CA ASN A 379 -27.41 6.06 1.85
C ASN A 379 -28.88 5.86 1.44
N ASP A 380 -29.24 4.66 0.96
CA ASP A 380 -30.57 4.32 0.47
C ASP A 380 -31.28 3.37 1.42
N SER A 381 -32.21 3.90 2.22
CA SER A 381 -32.96 3.13 3.21
C SER A 381 -34.03 2.21 2.63
N SER A 382 -34.31 2.31 1.32
CA SER A 382 -35.25 1.40 0.65
C SER A 382 -34.59 0.07 0.28
N VAL A 383 -33.27 -0.04 0.43
CA VAL A 383 -32.50 -1.25 0.11
C VAL A 383 -32.09 -1.93 1.39
N LYS A 384 -32.33 -3.23 1.45
CA LYS A 384 -31.93 -4.05 2.59
C LYS A 384 -30.63 -4.76 2.29
N ILE A 385 -29.76 -4.81 3.28
CA ILE A 385 -28.44 -5.43 3.18
C ILE A 385 -28.44 -6.66 4.08
N TYR A 386 -28.11 -7.82 3.50
CA TYR A 386 -28.11 -9.09 4.20
C TYR A 386 -26.74 -9.76 4.15
N VAL A 387 -26.34 -10.33 5.28
CA VAL A 387 -25.40 -11.45 5.31
C VAL A 387 -26.19 -12.76 5.36
N ALA A 388 -25.55 -13.86 4.99
CA ALA A 388 -26.21 -15.15 4.94
C ALA A 388 -25.46 -16.18 5.80
N GLU A 389 -26.21 -17.00 6.51
CA GLU A 389 -25.73 -18.19 7.20
C GLU A 389 -26.43 -19.43 6.63
N ARG A 390 -25.79 -20.59 6.67
CA ARG A 390 -26.45 -21.85 6.28
C ARG A 390 -27.49 -22.26 7.31
N ASN A 391 -28.68 -22.57 6.83
CA ASN A 391 -29.76 -23.16 7.62
C ASN A 391 -30.14 -24.52 7.01
N GLY A 392 -29.44 -25.57 7.42
CA GLY A 392 -29.56 -26.91 6.83
C GLY A 392 -28.82 -27.08 5.50
N THR A 393 -29.16 -28.11 4.73
CA THR A 393 -28.41 -28.52 3.53
C THR A 393 -28.64 -27.61 2.34
N ASN A 394 -29.87 -27.11 2.14
CA ASN A 394 -30.31 -26.44 0.90
C ASN A 394 -30.89 -25.03 1.12
N SER A 395 -30.70 -24.43 2.29
CA SER A 395 -31.29 -23.11 2.59
C SER A 395 -30.33 -22.20 3.32
N LEU A 396 -30.50 -20.90 3.08
CA LEU A 396 -29.78 -19.82 3.74
C LEU A 396 -30.73 -19.04 4.65
N GLN A 397 -30.28 -18.77 5.87
CA GLN A 397 -30.90 -17.80 6.75
C GLN A 397 -30.22 -16.45 6.52
N LEU A 398 -31.01 -15.41 6.27
CA LEU A 398 -30.51 -14.06 6.09
C LEU A 398 -30.56 -13.27 7.40
N THR A 399 -29.53 -12.47 7.63
CA THR A 399 -29.47 -11.53 8.75
C THR A 399 -29.23 -10.12 8.24
N GLU A 400 -30.12 -9.20 8.59
CA GLU A 400 -30.08 -7.83 8.09
C GLU A 400 -29.01 -6.98 8.80
N LEU A 401 -28.21 -6.27 8.01
CA LEU A 401 -27.32 -5.20 8.48
C LEU A 401 -28.12 -3.90 8.51
N THR A 402 -28.53 -3.47 9.69
CA THR A 402 -29.53 -2.42 9.90
C THR A 402 -28.94 -1.01 9.94
N LYS A 403 -27.62 -0.88 10.06
CA LYS A 403 -26.92 0.41 10.07
C LYS A 403 -26.72 1.04 8.69
N GLY A 404 -27.10 0.36 7.60
CA GLY A 404 -26.82 0.81 6.24
C GLY A 404 -25.32 0.84 5.88
N ILE A 405 -24.49 0.14 6.66
CA ILE A 405 -23.04 0.06 6.47
C ILE A 405 -22.66 -1.40 6.27
N ILE A 406 -21.98 -1.68 5.16
CA ILE A 406 -21.33 -2.96 4.89
C ILE A 406 -19.93 -2.89 5.51
N PRO A 407 -19.62 -3.74 6.51
CA PRO A 407 -18.27 -3.77 7.08
C PRO A 407 -17.20 -4.13 6.04
N ALA A 408 -15.95 -3.75 6.32
CA ALA A 408 -14.82 -4.12 5.48
C ALA A 408 -14.69 -5.64 5.32
N ALA A 409 -14.11 -6.07 4.21
CA ALA A 409 -13.96 -7.47 3.81
C ALA A 409 -15.24 -8.32 3.95
N THR A 410 -16.42 -7.75 3.68
CA THR A 410 -17.71 -8.44 3.87
C THR A 410 -18.47 -8.57 2.55
N ALA A 411 -18.90 -9.79 2.24
CA ALA A 411 -19.78 -10.09 1.12
C ALA A 411 -21.25 -10.06 1.57
N VAL A 412 -22.13 -9.44 0.78
CA VAL A 412 -23.53 -9.21 1.12
C VAL A 412 -24.47 -9.46 -0.05
N ILE A 413 -25.74 -9.66 0.27
CA ILE A 413 -26.87 -9.64 -0.66
C ILE A 413 -27.61 -8.32 -0.44
N LEU A 414 -27.87 -7.59 -1.53
CA LEU A 414 -28.70 -6.40 -1.53
C LEU A 414 -30.07 -6.75 -2.10
N GLN A 415 -31.12 -6.26 -1.47
CA GLN A 415 -32.50 -6.46 -1.89
C GLN A 415 -33.24 -5.11 -2.03
N SER A 416 -33.96 -4.95 -3.14
CA SER A 416 -34.88 -3.85 -3.41
C SER A 416 -36.18 -4.36 -4.05
N ASP A 417 -37.22 -3.52 -4.07
CA ASP A 417 -38.53 -3.84 -4.68
C ASP A 417 -38.53 -3.82 -6.23
N GLY A 418 -37.35 -3.82 -6.85
CA GLY A 418 -37.17 -3.76 -8.31
C GLY A 418 -35.77 -3.29 -8.70
N ALA A 419 -35.55 -3.07 -10.00
CA ALA A 419 -34.27 -2.58 -10.52
C ALA A 419 -33.91 -1.21 -9.96
N LYS A 420 -32.64 -1.03 -9.56
CA LYS A 420 -32.18 0.20 -8.90
C LYS A 420 -30.67 0.41 -9.07
N THR A 421 -30.26 1.65 -9.26
CA THR A 421 -28.85 2.05 -9.18
C THR A 421 -28.59 2.66 -7.81
N LEU A 422 -27.54 2.20 -7.16
CA LEU A 422 -27.13 2.57 -5.81
C LEU A 422 -25.78 3.26 -5.84
N THR A 423 -25.58 4.22 -4.94
CA THR A 423 -24.26 4.79 -4.66
C THR A 423 -23.80 4.29 -3.30
N LEU A 424 -22.62 3.69 -3.27
CA LEU A 424 -21.92 3.27 -2.06
C LEU A 424 -20.75 4.22 -1.83
N SER A 425 -20.68 4.83 -0.66
CA SER A 425 -19.58 5.73 -0.29
C SER A 425 -18.67 5.05 0.73
N ARG A 426 -17.35 5.19 0.58
CA ARG A 426 -16.35 4.75 1.58
C ARG A 426 -16.65 5.42 2.92
N THR A 427 -16.50 4.67 4.01
CA THR A 427 -16.72 5.20 5.36
C THR A 427 -15.79 4.56 6.37
N ASP A 428 -15.46 5.31 7.43
CA ASP A 428 -14.78 4.79 8.62
C ASP A 428 -15.79 4.44 9.75
N GLU A 429 -17.09 4.62 9.50
CA GLU A 429 -18.15 4.25 10.44
C GLU A 429 -18.22 2.72 10.64
N LYS A 430 -18.41 2.27 11.89
CA LYS A 430 -18.53 0.85 12.20
C LYS A 430 -19.92 0.32 11.84
N GLY A 431 -19.97 -0.66 10.95
CA GLY A 431 -21.19 -1.43 10.63
C GLY A 431 -21.59 -2.45 11.71
N ASP A 432 -22.50 -3.36 11.36
CA ASP A 432 -22.97 -4.45 12.23
C ASP A 432 -22.01 -5.65 12.19
N THR A 433 -20.75 -5.46 12.59
CA THR A 433 -19.69 -6.49 12.54
C THR A 433 -20.04 -7.74 13.36
N GLU A 434 -20.83 -7.61 14.41
CA GLU A 434 -21.30 -8.73 15.23
C GLU A 434 -22.21 -9.70 14.45
N LYS A 435 -22.92 -9.19 13.43
CA LYS A 435 -23.81 -10.01 12.59
C LYS A 435 -23.06 -10.75 11.48
N THR A 436 -21.80 -10.41 11.21
CA THR A 436 -21.03 -11.01 10.11
C THR A 436 -20.26 -12.28 10.52
N ALA A 437 -20.26 -12.65 11.80
CA ALA A 437 -19.45 -13.74 12.34
C ALA A 437 -19.69 -15.11 11.67
N HIS A 438 -20.93 -15.38 11.25
CA HIS A 438 -21.32 -16.64 10.61
C HIS A 438 -21.65 -16.46 9.11
N ASN A 439 -21.20 -15.35 8.51
CA ASN A 439 -21.47 -15.08 7.11
C ASN A 439 -20.75 -16.11 6.21
N VAL A 440 -21.51 -16.88 5.46
CA VAL A 440 -20.98 -17.88 4.52
C VAL A 440 -20.67 -17.28 3.14
N LEU A 441 -21.09 -16.05 2.88
CA LEU A 441 -20.78 -15.33 1.66
C LEU A 441 -19.30 -14.97 1.62
N LYS A 442 -18.66 -15.26 0.49
CA LYS A 442 -17.30 -14.85 0.16
C LYS A 442 -17.31 -13.97 -1.06
N GLY A 443 -16.26 -13.18 -1.24
CA GLY A 443 -16.07 -12.40 -2.46
C GLY A 443 -14.60 -12.07 -2.65
N TYR A 444 -14.28 -11.55 -3.84
CA TYR A 444 -12.91 -11.31 -4.28
C TYR A 444 -12.82 -10.01 -5.07
N GLY A 445 -11.68 -9.35 -5.01
CA GLY A 445 -11.41 -8.09 -5.73
C GLY A 445 -10.92 -8.28 -7.15
N TYR A 446 -10.84 -9.53 -7.60
CA TYR A 446 -10.43 -9.92 -8.94
C TYR A 446 -11.31 -11.07 -9.41
N SER A 447 -11.44 -11.22 -10.72
CA SER A 447 -12.14 -12.36 -11.29
C SER A 447 -11.29 -13.63 -11.17
N GLN A 448 -11.95 -14.74 -10.85
CA GLN A 448 -11.30 -16.05 -10.72
C GLN A 448 -12.22 -17.14 -11.26
N ARG A 449 -11.67 -18.31 -11.55
CA ARG A 449 -12.46 -19.47 -11.99
C ARG A 449 -12.89 -20.30 -10.79
N ALA A 450 -14.11 -20.84 -10.84
CA ALA A 450 -14.58 -21.84 -9.90
C ALA A 450 -13.58 -23.00 -9.88
N THR A 451 -13.04 -23.28 -8.69
CA THR A 451 -11.95 -24.25 -8.51
C THR A 451 -12.48 -25.67 -8.63
N ALA A 452 -11.84 -26.49 -9.47
CA ALA A 452 -12.15 -27.91 -9.57
C ALA A 452 -12.04 -28.59 -8.19
N GLY A 453 -13.07 -29.33 -7.82
CA GLY A 453 -13.15 -29.99 -6.52
C GLY A 453 -13.65 -29.11 -5.37
N LYS A 454 -14.18 -27.91 -5.63
CA LYS A 454 -15.03 -27.18 -4.68
C LYS A 454 -16.40 -26.91 -5.30
N ALA A 455 -17.48 -27.07 -4.54
CA ALA A 455 -18.79 -26.62 -4.98
C ALA A 455 -18.88 -25.10 -4.75
N VAL A 456 -18.89 -24.35 -5.85
CA VAL A 456 -19.08 -22.90 -5.84
C VAL A 456 -20.51 -22.57 -6.24
N TYR A 457 -21.16 -21.69 -5.51
CA TYR A 457 -22.49 -21.19 -5.80
C TYR A 457 -22.49 -19.68 -5.98
N ALA A 458 -23.23 -19.19 -6.96
CA ALA A 458 -23.41 -17.76 -7.21
C ALA A 458 -24.89 -17.42 -7.36
N LEU A 459 -25.22 -16.15 -7.14
CA LEU A 459 -26.59 -15.66 -7.30
C LEU A 459 -27.04 -15.85 -8.75
N ALA A 460 -28.13 -16.57 -8.95
CA ALA A 460 -28.71 -16.85 -10.24
C ALA A 460 -30.25 -16.76 -10.16
N LEU A 461 -30.86 -16.45 -11.30
CA LEU A 461 -32.30 -16.62 -11.48
C LEU A 461 -32.54 -18.05 -11.95
N ASN A 462 -33.30 -18.83 -11.20
CA ASN A 462 -33.75 -20.14 -11.66
C ASN A 462 -34.94 -19.95 -12.62
N PRO A 463 -34.80 -20.31 -13.91
CA PRO A 463 -35.83 -20.07 -14.91
C PRO A 463 -37.06 -20.97 -14.72
N GLU A 464 -36.93 -22.12 -14.06
CA GLU A 464 -38.04 -23.08 -13.89
C GLU A 464 -39.06 -22.60 -12.86
N ASN A 465 -38.59 -21.91 -11.82
CA ASN A 465 -39.43 -21.45 -10.71
C ASN A 465 -39.51 -19.91 -10.60
N ASN A 466 -38.78 -19.19 -11.46
CA ASN A 466 -38.63 -17.74 -11.48
C ASN A 466 -38.22 -17.14 -10.12
N LYS A 467 -37.35 -17.84 -9.38
CA LYS A 467 -36.83 -17.40 -8.08
C LYS A 467 -35.33 -17.17 -8.13
N VAL A 468 -34.89 -16.19 -7.35
CA VAL A 468 -33.46 -15.96 -7.12
C VAL A 468 -32.95 -16.95 -6.09
N GLU A 469 -31.89 -17.67 -6.45
CA GLU A 469 -31.23 -18.66 -5.60
C GLU A 469 -29.72 -18.64 -5.83
N PHE A 470 -28.96 -19.29 -4.94
CA PHE A 470 -27.55 -19.54 -5.17
C PHE A 470 -27.42 -20.87 -5.93
N GLY A 471 -27.24 -20.76 -7.25
CA GLY A 471 -27.06 -21.89 -8.15
C GLY A 471 -25.60 -22.35 -8.19
N LYS A 472 -25.39 -23.67 -8.27
CA LYS A 472 -24.05 -24.24 -8.38
C LYS A 472 -23.45 -23.87 -9.74
N LEU A 473 -22.19 -23.46 -9.76
CA LEU A 473 -21.42 -23.22 -10.96
C LEU A 473 -20.71 -24.51 -11.41
N ASP A 474 -20.60 -24.67 -12.73
CA ASP A 474 -19.73 -25.68 -13.32
C ASP A 474 -18.25 -25.33 -13.11
N ASP A 475 -17.41 -26.36 -13.08
CA ASP A 475 -15.97 -26.20 -12.92
C ASP A 475 -15.40 -25.30 -14.03
N GLY A 476 -14.53 -24.36 -13.66
CA GLY A 476 -13.91 -23.43 -14.61
C GLY A 476 -14.76 -22.23 -15.02
N VAL A 477 -16.04 -22.17 -14.62
CA VAL A 477 -16.89 -20.98 -14.79
C VAL A 477 -16.31 -19.80 -14.01
N VAL A 478 -16.35 -18.63 -14.62
CA VAL A 478 -15.79 -17.40 -14.06
C VAL A 478 -16.71 -16.84 -12.98
N LEU A 479 -16.11 -16.52 -11.83
CA LEU A 479 -16.64 -15.65 -10.80
C LEU A 479 -16.18 -14.22 -11.08
N PRO A 480 -17.11 -13.28 -11.36
CA PRO A 480 -16.76 -11.88 -11.53
C PRO A 480 -16.23 -11.28 -10.22
N ALA A 481 -15.31 -10.32 -10.34
CA ALA A 481 -14.85 -9.53 -9.21
C ALA A 481 -16.02 -8.79 -8.52
N PHE A 482 -15.85 -8.48 -7.24
CA PHE A 482 -16.79 -7.71 -6.41
C PHE A 482 -18.17 -8.35 -6.23
N LYS A 483 -18.36 -9.60 -6.66
CA LYS A 483 -19.60 -10.37 -6.45
C LYS A 483 -19.42 -11.37 -5.32
N ALA A 484 -20.54 -11.65 -4.63
CA ALA A 484 -20.55 -12.67 -3.60
C ALA A 484 -20.82 -14.06 -4.17
N CYS A 485 -20.14 -15.06 -3.62
CA CYS A 485 -20.34 -16.48 -3.87
C CYS A 485 -20.33 -17.27 -2.55
N ILE A 486 -20.70 -18.54 -2.61
CA ILE A 486 -20.56 -19.50 -1.51
C ILE A 486 -19.64 -20.62 -1.98
N GLU A 487 -18.61 -20.94 -1.20
CA GLU A 487 -17.71 -22.05 -1.48
C GLU A 487 -17.91 -23.18 -0.49
N GLN A 488 -17.86 -24.42 -0.95
CA GLN A 488 -18.01 -25.62 -0.13
C GLN A 488 -17.06 -26.73 -0.57
N ASP A 489 -16.52 -27.45 0.41
CA ASP A 489 -15.71 -28.65 0.17
C ASP A 489 -16.58 -29.85 -0.26
N PRO A 490 -16.10 -30.70 -1.17
CA PRO A 490 -16.89 -31.66 -1.94
C PRO A 490 -17.40 -32.87 -1.13
N ALA A 491 -17.07 -32.96 0.17
CA ALA A 491 -17.54 -34.03 1.05
C ALA A 491 -19.07 -34.03 1.25
N ALA A 492 -19.78 -32.99 0.81
CA ALA A 492 -21.23 -32.98 0.75
C ALA A 492 -21.72 -33.49 -0.62
N GLY A 493 -22.20 -34.73 -0.66
CA GLY A 493 -22.73 -35.36 -1.86
C GLY A 493 -23.83 -34.54 -2.57
N ASN A 494 -23.93 -34.71 -3.90
CA ASN A 494 -24.90 -34.13 -4.83
C ASN A 494 -25.57 -32.82 -4.35
N ALA A 495 -24.83 -31.74 -4.60
CA ALA A 495 -25.17 -30.35 -4.31
C ALA A 495 -26.47 -29.88 -4.98
N ALA A 496 -27.52 -29.68 -4.17
CA ALA A 496 -28.73 -28.96 -4.57
C ALA A 496 -28.51 -27.43 -4.52
N PRO A 497 -29.32 -26.61 -5.23
CA PRO A 497 -29.28 -25.16 -5.11
C PRO A 497 -29.59 -24.70 -3.68
N LEU A 498 -29.01 -23.57 -3.29
CA LEU A 498 -29.22 -22.96 -1.98
C LEU A 498 -30.30 -21.88 -2.09
N PHE A 499 -31.45 -22.12 -1.47
CA PHE A 499 -32.58 -21.19 -1.49
C PHE A 499 -32.38 -20.04 -0.51
N ILE A 500 -32.70 -18.83 -0.95
CA ILE A 500 -32.73 -17.63 -0.09
C ILE A 500 -34.04 -17.65 0.72
N ALA A 501 -33.96 -17.89 2.03
CA ALA A 501 -35.11 -17.75 2.92
C ALA A 501 -35.10 -16.35 3.54
N LEU A 502 -36.05 -15.50 3.14
CA LEU A 502 -36.23 -14.19 3.76
C LEU A 502 -36.70 -14.35 5.22
N PRO A 503 -36.23 -13.52 6.18
CA PRO A 503 -36.58 -13.64 7.59
C PRO A 503 -38.10 -13.54 7.86
N THR A 504 -38.83 -12.78 7.04
CA THR A 504 -40.29 -12.65 7.10
C THR A 504 -41.05 -13.85 6.51
N ALA A 505 -40.39 -14.71 5.72
CA ALA A 505 -41.00 -15.92 5.16
C ALA A 505 -40.95 -17.13 6.12
N VAL A 506 -40.13 -17.07 7.18
CA VAL A 506 -39.95 -18.18 8.14
C VAL A 506 -41.20 -18.47 8.98
N GLN A 507 -42.18 -17.55 9.04
CA GLN A 507 -43.50 -17.86 9.63
C GLN A 507 -44.54 -18.41 8.64
N GLN A 508 -44.33 -18.34 7.32
CA GLN A 508 -45.28 -18.85 6.32
C GLN A 508 -44.83 -20.12 5.59
N ALA A 509 -43.58 -20.57 5.76
CA ALA A 509 -43.18 -21.91 5.35
C ALA A 509 -43.66 -23.01 6.34
N LYS A 510 -44.87 -22.88 6.89
CA LYS A 510 -45.65 -24.08 7.19
C LYS A 510 -46.01 -24.67 5.83
N ARG A 511 -45.45 -25.84 5.54
CA ARG A 511 -45.83 -26.70 4.42
C ARG A 511 -47.36 -26.70 4.33
N SER A 512 -47.90 -25.99 3.35
CA SER A 512 -49.29 -26.13 2.92
C SER A 512 -49.41 -27.54 2.36
N THR A 513 -49.77 -28.50 3.21
CA THR A 513 -50.36 -29.74 2.71
C THR A 513 -51.74 -29.36 2.20
N ALA A 514 -51.82 -29.00 0.91
CA ALA A 514 -53.10 -29.01 0.23
C ALA A 514 -53.70 -30.41 0.44
N ALA A 515 -54.81 -30.49 1.17
CA ALA A 515 -55.46 -31.76 1.43
C ALA A 515 -55.82 -32.40 0.08
N PRO A 516 -55.49 -33.69 -0.16
CA PRO A 516 -55.79 -34.34 -1.42
C PRO A 516 -57.30 -34.33 -1.68
N ALA A 517 -57.69 -34.03 -2.92
CA ALA A 517 -59.08 -33.96 -3.33
C ALA A 517 -59.80 -35.30 -3.05
N THR A 518 -60.99 -35.22 -2.47
CA THR A 518 -61.86 -36.37 -2.21
C THR A 518 -62.93 -36.45 -3.30
N TYR A 519 -63.21 -37.66 -3.78
CA TYR A 519 -64.25 -37.93 -4.77
C TYR A 519 -65.27 -38.93 -4.21
N ASP A 520 -66.53 -38.80 -4.62
CA ASP A 520 -67.53 -39.87 -4.43
C ASP A 520 -67.32 -40.99 -5.46
N LEU A 521 -68.08 -42.08 -5.34
CA LEU A 521 -67.96 -43.24 -6.25
C LEU A 521 -68.41 -42.95 -7.69
N SER A 522 -69.09 -41.83 -7.93
CA SER A 522 -69.43 -41.36 -9.28
C SER A 522 -68.34 -40.45 -9.87
N GLY A 523 -67.22 -40.25 -9.17
CA GLY A 523 -66.08 -39.46 -9.65
C GLY A 523 -66.27 -37.95 -9.53
N ARG A 524 -67.30 -37.48 -8.81
CA ARG A 524 -67.51 -36.06 -8.52
C ARG A 524 -66.68 -35.66 -7.31
N ARG A 525 -66.02 -34.50 -7.39
CA ARG A 525 -65.24 -33.93 -6.28
C ARG A 525 -66.18 -33.49 -5.16
N VAL A 526 -65.91 -33.95 -3.94
CA VAL A 526 -66.71 -33.66 -2.75
C VAL A 526 -65.88 -32.81 -1.79
N GLN A 527 -66.44 -31.69 -1.33
CA GLN A 527 -65.75 -30.78 -0.40
C GLN A 527 -65.91 -31.19 1.08
N GLN A 528 -66.97 -31.93 1.42
CA GLN A 528 -67.25 -32.41 2.77
C GLN A 528 -67.76 -33.86 2.74
N THR A 529 -67.13 -34.72 3.54
CA THR A 529 -67.50 -36.13 3.66
C THR A 529 -68.57 -36.33 4.73
N ALA A 530 -69.55 -37.19 4.46
CA ALA A 530 -70.57 -37.59 5.42
C ALA A 530 -70.16 -38.90 6.12
N LYS A 531 -70.40 -38.97 7.43
CA LYS A 531 -70.09 -40.13 8.27
C LYS A 531 -70.76 -41.40 7.71
N GLY A 532 -70.00 -42.48 7.58
CA GLY A 532 -70.48 -43.77 7.06
C GLY A 532 -70.51 -43.91 5.53
N GLN A 533 -70.13 -42.88 4.76
CA GLN A 533 -70.08 -42.94 3.30
C GLN A 533 -68.68 -43.29 2.78
N LEU A 534 -68.61 -43.99 1.63
CA LEU A 534 -67.37 -44.41 0.97
C LEU A 534 -66.89 -43.35 -0.04
N TYR A 535 -65.61 -42.98 0.05
CA TYR A 535 -64.96 -41.97 -0.77
C TYR A 535 -63.64 -42.47 -1.35
N VAL A 536 -63.15 -41.78 -2.38
CA VAL A 536 -61.83 -42.01 -2.98
C VAL A 536 -60.93 -40.80 -2.74
N ARG A 537 -59.73 -41.03 -2.20
CA ARG A 537 -58.68 -40.03 -2.03
C ARG A 537 -57.34 -40.69 -2.35
N ASN A 538 -56.52 -40.06 -3.19
CA ASN A 538 -55.26 -40.63 -3.69
C ASN A 538 -55.41 -42.04 -4.32
N GLY A 539 -56.51 -42.30 -5.03
CA GLY A 539 -56.77 -43.59 -5.66
C GLY A 539 -57.15 -44.74 -4.71
N GLN A 540 -57.25 -44.47 -3.40
CA GLN A 540 -57.65 -45.45 -2.39
C GLN A 540 -59.06 -45.16 -1.87
N LYS A 541 -59.84 -46.23 -1.67
CA LYS A 541 -61.19 -46.16 -1.11
C LYS A 541 -61.10 -46.08 0.43
N PHE A 542 -61.84 -45.16 1.05
CA PHE A 542 -61.96 -45.05 2.51
C PHE A 542 -63.40 -44.72 2.91
N VAL A 543 -63.83 -45.19 4.08
CA VAL A 543 -65.12 -44.80 4.68
C VAL A 543 -64.86 -43.65 5.65
N GLN A 544 -65.64 -42.58 5.55
CA GLN A 544 -65.55 -41.51 6.54
C GLN A 544 -66.05 -42.01 7.89
N GLN A 545 -65.15 -42.10 8.87
CA GLN A 545 -65.49 -42.46 10.25
C GLN A 545 -66.23 -41.35 10.97
#